data_AF-A0A3M2CJI8-F1
#
_entry.id   AF-A0A3M2CJI8-F1
#
_cell.length_a   1.000
_cell.length_b   1.000
_cell.length_c   1.000
_cell.angle_alpha   90.00
_cell.angle_beta   90.00
_cell.angle_gamma   90.00
#
_symmetry.space_group_name_H-M   'P 1'
#
loop_
_entity.id
_entity.type
_entity.pdbx_description
1 polymer ?
#
loop_
_entity_poly.entity_id
_entity_poly.type
_entity_poly.pdbx_seq_one_letter_code
_entity_poly.pdbx_strand_id
1 'polypeptide(L)'
;MDATPAPAHHDPDRRDPARTRDVRHVFWQNVVQQALTAFNQQAAANPALTDGRVAVLTRGGERVAIRAVHPLFACTVNVSPTDRALSELVQCTVFEIHTPGGEVVTLPIEEIRGLHVLTEELAEQLKEAAAAETGAGGDEPFGYAAFTSLARQRRAEAEARAPESD
;
A
#
# COMPACT_ATOMS: atom_id res chain seq x y z
N MET A 1 47.44 -14.94 43.45
CA MET A 1 46.11 -15.52 43.17
C MET A 1 45.44 -14.57 42.22
N ASP A 2 45.56 -14.85 40.93
CA ASP A 2 45.07 -14.01 39.86
C ASP A 2 43.63 -14.43 39.55
N ALA A 3 42.67 -13.57 39.89
CA ALA A 3 41.26 -13.88 39.69
C ALA A 3 40.90 -13.53 38.24
N THR A 4 40.82 -14.54 37.38
CA THR A 4 40.29 -14.41 36.02
C THR A 4 38.88 -13.80 36.08
N PRO A 5 38.62 -12.64 35.46
CA PRO A 5 37.29 -12.07 35.46
C PRO A 5 36.34 -13.00 34.70
N ALA A 6 35.18 -13.26 35.30
CA ALA A 6 34.14 -14.09 34.70
C ALA A 6 33.71 -13.50 33.34
N PRO A 7 33.45 -14.32 32.32
CA PRO A 7 33.02 -13.84 31.02
C PRO A 7 31.73 -13.05 31.17
N ALA A 8 31.70 -11.85 30.59
CA ALA A 8 30.52 -11.01 30.58
C ALA A 8 29.34 -11.81 30.02
N HIS A 9 28.29 -11.99 30.83
CA HIS A 9 27.03 -12.55 30.40
C HIS A 9 26.51 -11.66 29.26
N HIS A 10 26.58 -12.17 28.03
CA HIS A 10 25.96 -11.54 26.89
C HIS A 10 24.46 -11.60 27.17
N ASP A 11 23.86 -10.48 27.56
CA ASP A 11 22.42 -10.39 27.79
C ASP A 11 21.71 -10.59 26.44
N PRO A 12 21.05 -11.74 26.20
CA PRO A 12 20.36 -12.00 24.94
C PRO A 12 19.11 -11.11 24.80
N ASP A 13 18.69 -10.44 25.88
CA ASP A 13 17.50 -9.60 25.95
C ASP A 13 17.77 -8.13 25.66
N ARG A 14 19.01 -7.74 25.35
CA ARG A 14 19.32 -6.39 24.86
C ARG A 14 18.78 -6.25 23.43
N ARG A 15 17.48 -5.95 23.34
CA ARG A 15 16.76 -5.65 22.10
C ARG A 15 17.50 -4.56 21.35
N ASP A 16 18.25 -4.95 20.32
CA ASP A 16 18.84 -4.00 19.39
C ASP A 16 17.70 -3.24 18.69
N PRO A 17 17.62 -1.90 18.87
CA PRO A 17 16.59 -1.09 18.23
C PRO A 17 16.64 -1.17 16.70
N ALA A 18 17.83 -1.31 16.10
CA ALA A 18 17.99 -1.42 14.65
C ALA A 18 17.36 -2.73 14.16
N ARG A 19 17.78 -3.86 14.73
CA ARG A 19 17.17 -5.17 14.43
C ARG A 19 15.66 -5.19 14.65
N THR A 20 15.17 -4.56 15.72
CA THR A 20 13.71 -4.50 16.00
C THR A 20 12.96 -3.73 14.91
N ARG A 21 13.52 -2.63 14.42
CA ARG A 21 12.96 -1.85 13.31
C ARG A 21 12.93 -2.67 12.02
N ASP A 22 14.00 -3.38 11.71
CA ASP A 22 14.10 -4.19 10.49
C ASP A 22 13.08 -5.33 10.50
N VAL A 23 12.96 -6.04 11.63
CA VAL A 23 11.95 -7.10 11.80
C VAL A 23 10.53 -6.56 11.64
N ARG A 24 10.22 -5.39 12.24
CA ARG A 24 8.91 -4.75 12.08
C ARG A 24 8.65 -4.34 10.64
N HIS A 25 9.67 -3.88 9.93
CA HIS A 25 9.55 -3.46 8.54
C HIS A 25 9.18 -4.64 7.63
N VAL A 26 9.95 -5.74 7.71
CA VAL A 26 9.68 -6.96 6.94
C VAL A 26 8.34 -7.59 7.32
N PHE A 27 8.03 -7.64 8.62
CA PHE A 27 6.73 -8.12 9.09
C PHE A 27 5.57 -7.33 8.47
N TRP A 28 5.67 -6.01 8.45
CA TRP A 28 4.63 -5.16 7.88
C TRP A 28 4.50 -5.33 6.37
N GLN A 29 5.61 -5.43 5.63
CA GLN A 29 5.58 -5.72 4.19
C GLN A 29 4.85 -7.03 3.90
N ASN A 30 5.12 -8.08 4.68
CA ASN A 30 4.43 -9.37 4.55
C ASN A 30 2.93 -9.24 4.84
N VAL A 31 2.53 -8.48 5.85
CA VAL A 31 1.11 -8.23 6.16
C VAL A 31 0.41 -7.55 5.00
N VAL A 32 1.02 -6.50 4.44
CA VAL A 32 0.45 -5.76 3.30
C VAL A 32 0.37 -6.65 2.06
N GLN A 33 1.40 -7.44 1.78
CA GLN A 33 1.41 -8.39 0.67
C GLN A 33 0.25 -9.39 0.79
N GLN A 34 0.09 -10.03 1.95
CA GLN A 34 -0.99 -10.97 2.19
C GLN A 34 -2.36 -10.30 2.10
N ALA A 35 -2.50 -9.07 2.58
CA ALA A 35 -3.74 -8.31 2.49
C ALA A 35 -4.12 -7.99 1.03
N LEU A 36 -3.15 -7.61 0.19
CA LEU A 36 -3.38 -7.35 -1.24
C LEU A 36 -3.72 -8.63 -2.00
N THR A 37 -3.02 -9.73 -1.72
CA THR A 37 -3.33 -11.04 -2.31
C THR A 37 -4.74 -11.51 -1.90
N ALA A 38 -5.10 -11.39 -0.62
CA ALA A 38 -6.42 -11.73 -0.13
C ALA A 38 -7.51 -10.81 -0.72
N PHE A 39 -7.25 -9.51 -0.81
CA PHE A 39 -8.16 -8.55 -1.44
C PHE A 39 -8.45 -8.95 -2.88
N ASN A 40 -7.43 -9.28 -3.67
CA ASN A 40 -7.61 -9.70 -5.07
C ASN A 40 -8.50 -10.96 -5.18
N GLN A 41 -8.32 -11.93 -4.29
CA GLN A 41 -9.16 -13.14 -4.24
C GLN A 41 -10.61 -12.82 -3.85
N GLN A 42 -10.81 -11.94 -2.86
CA GLN A 42 -12.15 -11.54 -2.40
C GLN A 42 -12.87 -10.66 -3.41
N ALA A 43 -12.16 -9.77 -4.11
CA ALA A 43 -12.70 -8.92 -5.16
C ALA A 43 -13.28 -9.75 -6.32
N ALA A 44 -12.65 -10.87 -6.66
CA ALA A 44 -13.18 -11.81 -7.65
C ALA A 44 -14.52 -12.46 -7.21
N ALA A 45 -14.72 -12.67 -5.90
CA ALA A 45 -15.94 -13.24 -5.34
C ALA A 45 -17.02 -12.18 -5.02
N ASN A 46 -16.60 -10.93 -4.74
CA ASN A 46 -17.47 -9.83 -4.36
C ASN A 46 -17.09 -8.54 -5.10
N PRO A 47 -17.69 -8.29 -6.27
CA PRO A 47 -17.41 -7.10 -7.08
C PRO A 47 -17.66 -5.76 -6.36
N ALA A 48 -18.51 -5.73 -5.32
CA ALA A 48 -18.78 -4.52 -4.54
C ALA A 48 -17.53 -3.97 -3.83
N LEU A 49 -16.49 -4.79 -3.61
CA LEU A 49 -15.22 -4.36 -3.03
C LEU A 49 -14.37 -3.52 -3.99
N THR A 50 -14.72 -3.49 -5.28
CA THR A 50 -13.95 -2.83 -6.35
C THR A 50 -14.58 -1.52 -6.86
N ASP A 51 -15.55 -1.01 -6.12
CA ASP A 51 -16.28 0.23 -6.44
C ASP A 51 -15.49 1.52 -6.10
N GLY A 52 -14.23 1.37 -5.68
CA GLY A 52 -13.32 2.45 -5.33
C GLY A 52 -13.30 2.82 -3.85
N ARG A 53 -14.02 2.11 -2.96
CA ARG A 53 -14.01 2.38 -1.52
C ARG A 53 -12.78 1.86 -0.78
N VAL A 54 -12.01 0.99 -1.42
CA VAL A 54 -10.73 0.51 -0.90
C VAL A 54 -9.61 1.20 -1.67
N ALA A 55 -8.60 1.69 -0.96
CA ALA A 55 -7.43 2.34 -1.52
C ALA A 55 -6.14 1.81 -0.93
N VAL A 56 -5.07 1.80 -1.73
CA VAL A 56 -3.70 1.71 -1.22
C VAL A 56 -3.28 3.07 -0.68
N LEU A 57 -2.70 3.10 0.51
CA LEU A 57 -1.99 4.27 1.05
C LEU A 57 -0.50 4.15 0.72
N THR A 58 0.05 5.09 -0.05
CA THR A 58 1.47 5.11 -0.41
C THR A 58 2.33 5.74 0.69
N ARG A 59 3.65 5.62 0.59
CA ARG A 59 4.61 6.26 1.52
C ARG A 59 4.56 7.77 1.38
N GLY A 60 4.26 8.29 0.19
CA GLY A 60 3.99 9.70 -0.06
C GLY A 60 2.67 10.22 0.55
N GLY A 61 1.84 9.34 1.14
CA GLY A 61 0.54 9.71 1.71
C GLY A 61 -0.57 9.85 0.66
N GLU A 62 -0.33 9.42 -0.57
CA GLU A 62 -1.31 9.33 -1.63
C GLU A 62 -2.24 8.14 -1.40
N ARG A 63 -3.49 8.28 -1.84
CA ARG A 63 -4.49 7.22 -1.77
C ARG A 63 -4.88 6.83 -3.18
N VAL A 64 -4.49 5.63 -3.58
CA VAL A 64 -4.77 5.07 -4.90
C VAL A 64 -5.95 4.13 -4.76
N ALA A 65 -7.13 4.54 -5.25
CA ALA A 65 -8.34 3.71 -5.20
C ALA A 65 -8.14 2.42 -6.00
N ILE A 66 -8.63 1.32 -5.46
CA ILE A 66 -8.43 -0.01 -6.01
C ILE A 66 -9.70 -0.47 -6.73
N ARG A 67 -9.57 -0.73 -8.02
CA ARG A 67 -10.49 -1.55 -8.81
C ARG A 67 -9.97 -2.97 -8.98
N ALA A 68 -8.68 -3.13 -9.22
CA ALA A 68 -8.05 -4.45 -9.29
C ALA A 68 -6.59 -4.36 -8.83
N VAL A 69 -6.06 -5.51 -8.39
CA VAL A 69 -4.66 -5.64 -7.94
C VAL A 69 -4.05 -6.86 -8.62
N HIS A 70 -2.93 -6.66 -9.33
CA HIS A 70 -2.23 -7.74 -10.01
C HIS A 70 -0.77 -7.84 -9.53
N PRO A 71 -0.34 -8.98 -8.97
CA PRO A 71 1.08 -9.19 -8.64
C PRO A 71 1.91 -9.41 -9.92
N LEU A 72 3.01 -8.66 -10.09
CA LEU A 72 3.86 -8.78 -11.29
C LEU A 72 4.83 -9.97 -11.25
N PHE A 73 5.27 -10.37 -10.06
CA PHE A 73 6.18 -11.51 -9.85
C PHE A 73 5.47 -12.62 -9.10
N ALA A 74 4.46 -13.25 -9.72
CA ALA A 74 3.64 -14.28 -9.07
C ALA A 74 4.10 -15.73 -9.36
N CYS A 75 5.21 -15.92 -10.09
CA CYS A 75 5.68 -17.25 -10.50
C CYS A 75 6.78 -17.77 -9.59
N THR A 76 6.76 -19.08 -9.31
CA THR A 76 7.83 -19.76 -8.55
C THR A 76 8.81 -20.44 -9.49
N VAL A 77 10.12 -20.17 -9.30
CA VAL A 77 11.18 -20.95 -9.94
C VAL A 77 11.34 -22.27 -9.19
N ASN A 78 11.08 -23.40 -9.86
CA ASN A 78 11.10 -24.75 -9.28
C ASN A 78 12.32 -25.59 -9.73
N VAL A 79 13.47 -24.94 -9.95
CA VAL A 79 14.69 -25.62 -10.43
C VAL A 79 15.43 -26.32 -9.30
N SER A 80 15.55 -25.66 -8.14
CA SER A 80 16.16 -26.23 -6.93
C SER A 80 15.44 -25.74 -5.66
N PRO A 81 15.64 -26.39 -4.50
CA PRO A 81 15.08 -25.91 -3.24
C PRO A 81 15.55 -24.49 -2.87
N THR A 82 16.79 -24.13 -3.24
CA THR A 82 17.35 -22.80 -2.97
C THR A 82 16.74 -21.74 -3.89
N ASP A 83 16.58 -22.05 -5.18
CA ASP A 83 15.94 -21.15 -6.14
C ASP A 83 14.46 -20.95 -5.80
N ARG A 84 13.79 -22.00 -5.32
CA ARG A 84 12.41 -21.91 -4.84
C ARG A 84 12.30 -20.97 -3.64
N ALA A 85 13.17 -21.13 -2.64
CA ALA A 85 13.18 -20.26 -1.47
C ALA A 85 13.46 -18.79 -1.84
N LEU A 86 14.41 -18.53 -2.75
CA LEU A 86 14.67 -17.18 -3.25
C LEU A 86 13.48 -16.62 -4.05
N SER A 87 12.84 -17.45 -4.87
CA SER A 87 11.66 -17.06 -5.64
C SER A 87 10.49 -16.71 -4.73
N GLU A 88 10.26 -17.49 -3.66
CA GLU A 88 9.23 -17.21 -2.64
C GLU A 88 9.49 -15.87 -1.92
N LEU A 89 10.75 -15.50 -1.70
CA LEU A 89 11.12 -14.24 -1.06
C LEU A 89 10.83 -12.99 -1.91
N VAL A 90 10.91 -13.10 -3.23
CA VAL A 90 10.69 -11.96 -4.15
C VAL A 90 9.28 -11.93 -4.73
N GLN A 91 8.49 -12.97 -4.49
CA GLN A 91 7.14 -13.08 -5.03
C GLN A 91 6.22 -12.01 -4.48
N CYS A 92 5.35 -11.49 -5.36
CA CYS A 92 4.35 -10.49 -5.00
C CYS A 92 4.95 -9.29 -4.23
N THR A 93 6.17 -8.87 -4.59
CA THR A 93 6.81 -7.67 -4.05
C THR A 93 6.52 -6.42 -4.88
N VAL A 94 5.95 -6.58 -6.07
CA VAL A 94 5.50 -5.50 -6.94
C VAL A 94 4.09 -5.79 -7.43
N PHE A 95 3.23 -4.78 -7.36
CA PHE A 95 1.82 -4.87 -7.73
C PHE A 95 1.45 -3.79 -8.74
N GLU A 96 0.62 -4.14 -9.71
CA GLU A 96 -0.16 -3.19 -10.49
C GLU A 96 -1.48 -2.93 -9.78
N ILE A 97 -1.76 -1.65 -9.51
CA ILE A 97 -3.03 -1.18 -8.96
C ILE A 97 -3.79 -0.52 -10.10
N HIS A 98 -4.91 -1.11 -10.47
CA HIS A 98 -5.82 -0.53 -11.45
C HIS A 98 -6.84 0.33 -10.70
N THR A 99 -6.98 1.57 -11.10
CA THR A 99 -7.96 2.48 -10.50
C THR A 99 -9.31 2.37 -11.20
N PRO A 100 -10.42 2.77 -10.55
CA PRO A 100 -11.70 2.83 -11.21
C PRO A 100 -11.75 3.77 -12.42
N GLY A 101 -10.94 4.84 -12.43
CA GLY A 101 -10.78 5.75 -13.57
C GLY A 101 -9.93 5.21 -14.73
N GLY A 102 -9.41 3.98 -14.63
CA GLY A 102 -8.65 3.32 -15.69
C GLY A 102 -7.15 3.60 -15.68
N GLU A 103 -6.66 4.37 -14.71
CA GLU A 103 -5.22 4.52 -14.48
C GLU A 103 -4.63 3.22 -13.92
N VAL A 104 -3.39 2.92 -14.28
CA VAL A 104 -2.64 1.78 -13.75
C VAL A 104 -1.35 2.30 -13.14
N VAL A 105 -1.12 1.97 -11.88
CA VAL A 105 0.09 2.37 -11.16
C VAL A 105 0.81 1.12 -10.68
N THR A 106 2.10 1.02 -10.99
CA THR A 106 2.96 -0.06 -10.51
C THR A 106 3.65 0.38 -9.23
N LEU A 107 3.38 -0.32 -8.12
CA LEU A 107 3.91 0.00 -6.79
C LEU A 107 4.68 -1.19 -6.22
N PRO A 108 5.93 -0.99 -5.76
CA PRO A 108 6.61 -1.99 -4.97
C PRO A 108 6.08 -2.00 -3.52
N ILE A 109 6.19 -3.12 -2.82
CA ILE A 109 5.55 -3.33 -1.52
C ILE A 109 6.07 -2.37 -0.44
N GLU A 110 7.33 -1.93 -0.53
CA GLU A 110 7.92 -0.93 0.35
C GLU A 110 7.30 0.47 0.23
N GLU A 111 6.66 0.76 -0.92
CA GLU A 111 5.93 2.00 -1.17
C GLU A 111 4.52 1.94 -0.59
N ILE A 112 3.96 0.75 -0.42
CA ILE A 112 2.62 0.54 0.12
C ILE A 112 2.67 0.53 1.65
N ARG A 113 2.04 1.52 2.29
CA ARG A 113 1.96 1.63 3.75
C ARG A 113 0.79 0.88 4.34
N GLY A 114 -0.25 0.60 3.56
CA GLY A 114 -1.39 -0.18 4.01
C GLY A 114 -2.58 -0.02 3.09
N LEU A 115 -3.69 -0.59 3.53
CA LEU A 115 -5.00 -0.44 2.91
C LEU A 115 -5.83 0.55 3.71
N HIS A 116 -6.58 1.39 3.01
CA HIS A 116 -7.53 2.31 3.59
C HIS A 116 -8.92 1.99 3.02
N VAL A 117 -9.90 1.90 3.91
CA VAL A 117 -11.29 1.58 3.54
C VAL A 117 -12.16 2.78 3.94
N LEU A 118 -12.91 3.32 2.99
CA LEU A 118 -13.96 4.29 3.28
C LEU A 118 -15.14 3.57 3.91
N THR A 119 -15.67 4.12 5.00
CA THR A 119 -16.97 3.69 5.52
C THR A 119 -18.06 4.09 4.54
N GLU A 120 -19.19 3.38 4.55
CA GLU A 120 -20.37 3.74 3.75
C GLU A 120 -20.78 5.20 3.98
N GLU A 121 -20.81 5.61 5.24
CA GLU A 121 -21.20 6.96 5.64
C GLU A 121 -20.24 8.02 5.10
N LEU A 122 -18.92 7.79 5.19
CA LEU A 122 -17.93 8.72 4.64
C LEU A 122 -17.98 8.75 3.12
N ALA A 123 -18.27 7.61 2.48
CA ALA A 123 -18.50 7.53 1.05
C ALA A 123 -19.71 8.41 0.66
N GLU A 124 -20.85 8.28 1.33
CA GLU A 124 -22.02 9.13 1.03
C GLU A 124 -21.75 10.62 1.30
N GLN A 125 -21.09 10.98 2.40
CA GLN A 125 -20.72 12.37 2.68
C GLN A 125 -19.81 12.97 1.59
N LEU A 126 -18.86 12.18 1.08
CA LEU A 126 -17.99 12.59 -0.01
C LEU A 126 -18.73 12.64 -1.36
N LYS A 127 -19.80 11.82 -1.58
CA LYS A 127 -20.70 11.92 -2.75
C LYS A 127 -21.39 13.25 -2.76
N GLU A 128 -22.00 13.60 -1.64
CA GLU A 128 -22.76 14.83 -1.48
C GLU A 128 -21.85 16.05 -1.65
N ALA A 129 -20.65 16.03 -1.07
CA ALA A 129 -19.66 17.09 -1.23
C ALA A 129 -19.19 17.24 -2.68
N ALA A 130 -18.87 16.14 -3.37
CA ALA A 130 -18.46 16.17 -4.77
C ALA A 130 -19.59 16.65 -5.70
N ALA A 131 -20.83 16.21 -5.47
CA ALA A 131 -22.00 16.68 -6.21
C ALA A 131 -22.27 18.17 -6.00
N ALA A 132 -21.93 18.71 -4.82
CA ALA A 132 -22.06 20.13 -4.52
C ALA A 132 -20.93 20.99 -5.16
N GLU A 133 -19.72 20.44 -5.30
CA GLU A 133 -18.56 21.12 -5.90
C GLU A 133 -18.50 21.00 -7.43
N THR A 134 -19.06 19.93 -8.00
CA THR A 134 -19.11 19.71 -9.44
C THR A 134 -20.55 19.71 -9.94
N GLY A 135 -20.95 20.80 -10.60
CA GLY A 135 -22.10 20.82 -11.51
C GLY A 135 -21.89 20.00 -12.80
N ALA A 136 -21.11 18.91 -12.76
CA ALA A 136 -20.73 18.13 -13.92
C ALA A 136 -20.74 16.63 -13.59
N GLY A 137 -21.73 15.93 -14.14
CA GLY A 137 -21.83 14.47 -14.12
C GLY A 137 -20.73 13.81 -14.94
N GLY A 138 -19.60 13.53 -14.30
CA GLY A 138 -18.60 12.60 -14.82
C GLY A 138 -19.01 11.15 -14.54
N ASP A 139 -18.81 10.27 -15.51
CA ASP A 139 -19.10 8.82 -15.46
C ASP A 139 -18.13 8.02 -14.54
N GLU A 140 -17.42 8.72 -13.63
CA GLU A 140 -16.42 8.11 -12.76
C GLU A 140 -17.05 7.46 -11.51
N PRO A 141 -16.61 6.26 -11.10
CA PRO A 141 -17.11 5.61 -9.91
C PRO A 141 -16.83 6.44 -8.67
N PHE A 142 -17.84 6.59 -7.84
CA PHE A 142 -17.81 7.54 -6.74
C PHE A 142 -16.57 7.43 -5.81
N GLY A 143 -16.19 6.21 -5.40
CA GLY A 143 -15.05 6.03 -4.49
C GLY A 143 -13.73 6.57 -5.07
N TYR A 144 -13.60 6.59 -6.41
CA TYR A 144 -12.47 7.18 -7.12
C TYR A 144 -12.47 8.71 -7.09
N ALA A 145 -13.63 9.35 -7.30
CA ALA A 145 -13.76 10.80 -7.23
C ALA A 145 -13.35 11.31 -5.83
N ALA A 146 -13.80 10.62 -4.77
CA ALA A 146 -13.47 10.96 -3.38
C ALA A 146 -11.96 10.97 -3.09
N PHE A 147 -11.21 9.97 -3.57
CA PHE A 147 -9.76 9.91 -3.34
C PHE A 147 -8.97 10.86 -4.23
N THR A 148 -9.40 11.02 -5.49
CA THR A 148 -8.66 11.82 -6.47
C THR A 148 -8.87 13.32 -6.27
N SER A 149 -10.03 13.78 -5.79
CA SER A 149 -10.23 15.21 -5.48
C SER A 149 -9.26 15.71 -4.41
N LEU A 150 -9.09 14.95 -3.31
CA LEU A 150 -8.15 15.29 -2.25
C LEU A 150 -6.69 15.23 -2.70
N ALA A 151 -6.34 14.29 -3.58
CA ALA A 151 -4.98 14.19 -4.13
C ALA A 151 -4.69 15.32 -5.13
N ARG A 152 -5.64 15.64 -6.01
CA ARG A 152 -5.56 16.75 -6.98
C ARG A 152 -5.43 18.10 -6.26
N GLN A 153 -6.24 18.33 -5.22
CA GLN A 153 -6.17 19.55 -4.42
C GLN A 153 -4.79 19.71 -3.77
N ARG A 154 -4.23 18.66 -3.15
CA ARG A 154 -2.90 18.72 -2.54
C ARG A 154 -1.78 18.92 -3.56
N ARG A 155 -1.88 18.31 -4.75
CA ARG A 155 -0.89 18.49 -5.83
C ARG A 155 -0.92 19.92 -6.36
N ALA A 156 -2.11 20.48 -6.58
CA ALA A 156 -2.29 21.88 -6.96
C ALA A 156 -1.74 22.85 -5.89
N GLU A 157 -2.00 22.58 -4.60
CA GLU A 157 -1.45 23.36 -3.49
C GLU A 157 0.08 23.25 -3.38
N ALA A 158 0.66 22.09 -3.72
CA ALA A 158 2.11 21.89 -3.73
C ALA A 158 2.78 22.58 -4.92
N GLU A 159 2.20 22.53 -6.11
CA GLU A 159 2.66 23.28 -7.30
C GLU A 159 2.56 24.79 -7.08
N ALA A 160 1.47 25.28 -6.49
CA ALA A 160 1.31 26.70 -6.15
C ALA A 160 2.29 27.19 -5.06
N ARG A 161 2.91 26.27 -4.30
CA ARG A 161 3.88 26.58 -3.24
C ARG A 161 5.33 26.37 -3.68
N ALA A 162 5.57 25.81 -4.87
CA ALA A 162 6.91 25.69 -5.40
C ALA A 162 7.43 27.09 -5.81
N PRO A 163 8.58 27.56 -5.30
CA PRO A 163 9.13 28.84 -5.71
C PRO A 163 9.53 28.77 -7.20
N GLU A 164 9.19 29.80 -7.96
CA GLU A 164 9.76 30.03 -9.30
C GLU A 164 11.28 30.07 -9.15
N SER A 165 11.94 29.01 -9.60
CA SER A 165 13.38 28.97 -9.75
C SER A 165 13.77 29.84 -10.95
N ASP A 166 14.16 31.07 -10.64
CA ASP A 166 14.93 31.98 -11.50
C ASP A 166 16.43 31.66 -11.43
#